data_AF-A0A944JT38-F1
#
_entry.id   AF-A0A944JT38-F1
#
_cell.length_a   1.000
_cell.length_b   1.000
_cell.length_c   1.000
_cell.angle_alpha   90.00
_cell.angle_beta   90.00
_cell.angle_gamma   90.00
#
_symmetry.space_group_name_H-M   'P 1'
#
loop_
_entity.id
_entity.type
_entity.pdbx_description
1 polymer ?
#
loop_
_entity_poly.entity_id
_entity_poly.type
_entity_poly.pdbx_seq_one_letter_code
_entity_poly.pdbx_strand_id
1 'polypeptide(L)'
;MSRTTKEAPPVAPTEAELRHYTPEKVEELALLPFKASVIRKKCQTYEWPHNRGAMKITLKLAHIREISAMYDVRPVAETKALPVAA
;
A
#
# COMPACT_ATOMS: atom_id res chain seq x y z
N MET A 1 37.74 -15.79 13.16
CA MET A 1 36.49 -15.02 13.30
C MET A 1 36.20 -14.34 11.98
N SER A 2 35.25 -14.85 11.19
CA SER A 2 34.86 -14.22 9.93
C SER A 2 33.34 -14.13 9.90
N ARG A 3 32.80 -12.92 10.12
CA ARG A 3 31.39 -12.62 9.87
C ARG A 3 31.26 -12.46 8.36
N THR A 4 30.82 -13.51 7.68
CA THR A 4 30.42 -13.40 6.28
C THR A 4 29.02 -12.80 6.25
N THR A 5 28.95 -11.50 5.99
CA THR A 5 27.69 -10.79 5.75
C THR A 5 27.00 -11.46 4.56
N LYS A 6 25.87 -12.12 4.82
CA LYS A 6 25.03 -12.72 3.79
C LYS A 6 24.33 -11.57 3.06
N GLU A 7 25.00 -11.02 2.05
CA GLU A 7 24.41 -10.01 1.18
C GLU A 7 23.23 -10.66 0.46
N ALA A 8 22.01 -10.25 0.83
CA ALA A 8 20.80 -10.74 0.19
C ALA A 8 20.83 -10.30 -1.28
N PRO A 9 20.49 -11.19 -2.23
CA PRO A 9 20.48 -10.82 -3.64
C PRO A 9 19.51 -9.63 -3.85
N PRO A 10 19.80 -8.73 -4.82
CA PRO A 10 18.88 -7.66 -5.17
C PRO A 10 17.55 -8.31 -5.56
N VAL A 11 16.54 -8.16 -4.72
CA VAL A 11 15.20 -8.66 -5.00
C VAL A 11 14.70 -7.84 -6.19
N ALA A 12 14.79 -8.43 -7.39
CA ALA A 12 14.20 -7.84 -8.56
C ALA A 12 12.73 -7.55 -8.26
N PRO A 13 12.22 -6.34 -8.55
CA PRO A 13 10.86 -6.00 -8.22
C PRO A 13 9.94 -7.01 -8.88
N THR A 14 9.07 -7.62 -8.08
CA THR A 14 8.10 -8.59 -8.60
C THR A 14 7.20 -7.89 -9.63
N GLU A 15 6.62 -8.62 -10.59
CA GLU A 15 5.76 -8.03 -11.63
C GLU A 15 4.62 -7.17 -11.00
N ALA A 16 4.16 -7.55 -9.81
CA ALA A 16 3.18 -6.79 -9.03
C ALA A 16 3.68 -5.43 -8.52
N GLU A 17 4.99 -5.25 -8.29
CA GLU A 17 5.61 -3.99 -7.86
C GLU A 17 5.79 -2.99 -9.00
N LEU A 18 5.78 -3.48 -10.25
CA LEU A 18 5.80 -2.66 -11.45
C LEU A 18 4.39 -2.21 -11.88
N ARG A 19 3.33 -2.85 -11.38
CA ARG A 19 1.94 -2.51 -11.72
C ARG A 19 1.50 -1.19 -11.10
N HIS A 20 0.74 -0.43 -11.88
CA HIS A 20 0.09 0.81 -11.46
C HIS A 20 -1.39 0.56 -11.21
N TYR A 21 -1.83 0.89 -10.00
CA TYR A 21 -3.21 0.77 -9.56
C TYR A 21 -3.88 2.15 -9.59
N THR A 22 -5.05 2.25 -10.21
CA THR A 22 -5.89 3.44 -10.05
C THR A 22 -6.55 3.44 -8.66
N PRO A 23 -6.97 4.60 -8.13
CA PRO A 23 -7.73 4.67 -6.88
C PRO A 23 -8.93 3.70 -6.83
N GLU A 24 -9.66 3.57 -7.94
CA GLU A 24 -10.77 2.63 -8.08
C GLU A 24 -10.31 1.18 -7.95
N LYS A 25 -9.17 0.84 -8.56
CA LYS A 25 -8.65 -0.52 -8.47
C LYS A 25 -8.14 -0.85 -7.07
N VAL A 26 -7.60 0.13 -6.36
CA VAL A 26 -7.19 -0.01 -4.94
C VAL A 26 -8.40 -0.29 -4.05
N GLU A 27 -9.53 0.38 -4.30
CA GLU A 27 -10.79 0.13 -3.59
C GLU A 27 -11.39 -1.25 -3.94
N GLU A 28 -11.49 -1.60 -5.23
CA GLU A 28 -12.00 -2.90 -5.69
C GLU A 28 -11.22 -4.08 -5.09
N LEU A 29 -9.90 -3.95 -4.98
CA LEU A 29 -9.01 -4.96 -4.43
C LEU A 29 -8.87 -4.86 -2.90
N ALA A 30 -9.55 -3.90 -2.26
CA ALA A 30 -9.47 -3.61 -0.83
C ALA A 30 -8.02 -3.53 -0.29
N LEU A 31 -7.11 -2.94 -1.09
CA LEU A 31 -5.68 -2.83 -0.73
C LEU A 31 -5.42 -1.75 0.33
N LEU A 32 -6.33 -0.80 0.48
CA LEU A 32 -6.34 0.21 1.55
C LEU A 32 -7.75 0.31 2.15
N PRO A 33 -7.88 0.66 3.44
CA PRO A 33 -9.17 0.82 4.11
C PRO A 33 -9.86 2.16 3.76
N PHE A 34 -9.72 2.63 2.53
CA PHE A 34 -10.24 3.92 2.08
C PHE A 34 -10.94 3.81 0.73
N LYS A 35 -12.02 4.57 0.55
CA LYS A 35 -12.74 4.67 -0.74
C LYS A 35 -11.90 5.40 -1.78
N ALA A 36 -12.08 5.10 -3.06
CA ALA A 36 -11.34 5.73 -4.16
C ALA A 36 -11.42 7.26 -4.16
N SER A 37 -12.55 7.83 -3.73
CA SER A 37 -12.73 9.29 -3.59
C SER A 37 -11.78 9.90 -2.56
N VAL A 38 -11.58 9.23 -1.42
CA VAL A 38 -10.65 9.65 -0.36
C VAL A 38 -9.23 9.52 -0.87
N ILE A 39 -8.90 8.40 -1.52
CA ILE A 39 -7.57 8.16 -2.12
C ILE A 39 -7.24 9.29 -3.11
N ARG A 40 -8.17 9.61 -4.03
CA ARG A 40 -8.00 10.69 -5.00
C ARG A 40 -7.75 12.04 -4.32
N LYS A 41 -8.57 12.38 -3.33
CA LYS A 41 -8.45 13.65 -2.59
C LYS A 41 -7.09 13.77 -1.91
N LYS A 42 -6.65 12.72 -1.21
CA LYS A 42 -5.37 12.68 -0.50
C LYS A 42 -4.15 12.73 -1.43
N CYS A 43 -4.24 12.08 -2.59
CA CYS A 43 -3.22 12.22 -3.63
C CYS A 43 -3.20 13.64 -4.23
N GLN A 44 -4.37 14.25 -4.48
CA GLN A 44 -4.46 15.62 -5.01
C GLN A 44 -3.91 16.67 -4.04
N THR A 45 -4.10 16.49 -2.74
CA THR A 45 -3.52 17.35 -1.69
C THR A 45 -2.06 17.03 -1.39
N TYR A 46 -1.46 16.07 -2.12
CA TYR A 46 -0.08 15.60 -1.93
C TYR A 46 0.19 15.03 -0.53
N GLU A 47 -0.86 14.65 0.20
CA GLU A 47 -0.71 13.96 1.48
C GLU A 47 -0.19 12.53 1.27
N TRP A 48 -0.55 11.90 0.15
CA TRP A 48 -0.14 10.52 -0.16
C TRP A 48 0.79 10.41 -1.37
N PRO A 49 1.78 9.51 -1.30
CA PRO A 49 2.66 9.22 -2.42
C PRO A 49 1.86 8.64 -3.58
N HIS A 50 2.05 9.20 -4.76
CA HIS A 50 1.43 8.73 -5.99
C HIS A 50 2.30 9.04 -7.20
N ASN A 51 2.05 8.34 -8.29
CA ASN A 51 2.62 8.64 -9.60
C ASN A 51 1.60 9.47 -10.41
N ARG A 52 2.09 10.49 -11.12
CA ARG A 52 1.33 11.34 -12.05
C ARG A 52 1.58 11.01 -13.52
N GLY A 53 1.90 9.75 -13.82
CA GLY A 53 2.03 9.28 -15.20
C GLY A 53 0.76 9.59 -16.01
N ALA A 54 0.93 10.25 -17.16
CA ALA A 54 -0.14 10.57 -18.10
C ALA A 54 -1.34 11.34 -17.48
N MET A 55 -1.08 12.29 -16.57
CA MET A 55 -2.09 13.11 -15.87
C MET A 55 -3.11 12.31 -15.02
N LYS A 56 -2.87 11.02 -14.78
CA LYS A 56 -3.73 10.16 -13.96
C LYS A 56 -3.04 9.85 -12.63
N ILE A 57 -3.83 9.86 -11.56
CA ILE A 57 -3.35 9.41 -10.25
C ILE A 57 -3.25 7.89 -10.31
N THR A 58 -2.03 7.38 -10.13
CA THR A 58 -1.77 5.94 -10.04
C THR A 58 -0.88 5.65 -8.84
N LEU A 59 -1.14 4.54 -8.18
CA LEU A 59 -0.39 4.08 -7.02
C LEU A 59 0.35 2.80 -7.39
N LYS A 60 1.63 2.74 -7.02
CA LYS A 60 2.36 1.48 -7.03
C LYS A 60 2.14 0.75 -5.72
N LEU A 61 2.43 -0.54 -5.70
CA LEU A 61 2.35 -1.36 -4.49
C LEU A 61 3.25 -0.80 -3.36
N ALA A 62 4.40 -0.21 -3.71
CA ALA A 62 5.26 0.50 -2.76
C ALA A 62 4.54 1.69 -2.08
N HIS A 63 3.83 2.52 -2.86
CA HIS A 63 3.07 3.65 -2.30
C HIS A 63 1.93 3.16 -1.41
N ILE A 64 1.26 2.08 -1.80
CA ILE A 64 0.18 1.48 -1.00
C ILE A 64 0.72 0.98 0.34
N ARG A 65 1.87 0.29 0.35
CA ARG A 65 2.52 -0.15 1.58
C ARG A 65 2.93 1.04 2.46
N GLU A 66 3.46 2.10 1.86
CA GLU A 66 3.83 3.33 2.57
C GLU A 66 2.61 4.01 3.18
N ILE A 67 1.52 4.17 2.42
CA ILE A 67 0.25 4.70 2.93
C ILE A 67 -0.27 3.81 4.06
N SER A 68 -0.27 2.48 3.86
CA SER A 68 -0.65 1.55 4.91
C SER A 68 0.19 1.80 6.16
N ALA A 69 1.51 1.87 6.05
CA ALA A 69 2.43 2.15 7.16
C ALA A 69 2.19 3.52 7.83
N MET A 70 1.85 4.57 7.06
CA MET A 70 1.50 5.89 7.60
C MET A 70 0.26 5.84 8.50
N TYR A 71 -0.71 4.99 8.15
CA TYR A 71 -1.94 4.80 8.93
C TYR A 71 -1.89 3.59 9.88
N ASP A 72 -0.85 2.75 9.79
CA ASP A 72 -0.58 1.60 10.66
C ASP A 72 -0.07 2.03 12.05
N VAL A 73 -0.08 3.34 12.35
CA VAL A 73 0.00 3.88 13.71
C VAL A 73 -1.31 3.60 14.48
N ARG A 74 -1.81 2.35 14.42
CA ARG A 74 -2.40 1.47 15.44
C ARG A 74 -3.29 0.39 14.81
N PRO A 75 -3.27 -0.85 15.35
CA PRO A 75 -3.98 -1.99 14.79
C PRO A 75 -5.49 -1.88 15.03
N VAL A 76 -6.27 -1.97 13.96
CA VAL A 76 -7.74 -2.15 14.02
C VAL A 76 -8.11 -3.63 13.79
N ALA A 77 -7.15 -4.54 13.93
CA ALA A 77 -7.40 -5.98 14.03
C ALA A 77 -7.84 -6.40 15.46
N GLU A 78 -7.72 -5.51 16.45
CA GLU A 78 -8.43 -5.66 17.74
C GLU A 78 -9.92 -5.30 17.64
N THR A 79 -10.40 -4.85 16.48
CA THR A 79 -11.75 -4.26 16.35
C THR A 79 -12.70 -5.06 15.47
N LYS A 80 -12.28 -6.20 14.91
CA LYS A 80 -13.21 -7.17 14.32
C LYS A 80 -13.17 -8.46 15.13
N ALA A 81 -13.98 -8.46 16.19
CA ALA A 81 -14.40 -9.64 16.92
C ALA A 81 -14.60 -10.83 15.96
N LEU A 82 -13.81 -11.88 16.14
CA LEU A 82 -14.24 -13.22 15.75
C LEU A 82 -15.48 -13.52 16.59
N PRO A 83 -16.65 -13.84 15.99
CA PRO A 83 -17.77 -14.32 16.77
C PRO A 83 -17.40 -15.69 17.34
N VAL A 84 -17.68 -15.82 18.63
CA VAL A 84 -17.82 -17.04 19.44
C VAL A 84 -18.02 -18.32 18.61
N ALA A 85 -17.10 -19.27 18.79
CA ALA A 85 -17.40 -20.71 18.69
C ALA A 85 -16.97 -21.28 20.05
N ALA A 86 -17.94 -21.39 20.98
CA ALA A 86 -18.68 -22.61 21.32
C ALA A 86 -17.91 -23.46 22.33
#